data_AF-A0A0D2G729-F1
#
_entry.id   AF-A0A0D2G729-F1
#
_cell.length_a   1.000
_cell.length_b   1.000
_cell.length_c   1.000
_cell.angle_alpha   90.00
_cell.angle_beta   90.00
_cell.angle_gamma   90.00
#
_symmetry.space_group_name_H-M   'P 1'
#
loop_
_entity.id
_entity.type
_entity.pdbx_description
1 polymer ?
#
loop_
_entity_poly.entity_id
_entity_poly.type
_entity_poly.pdbx_seq_one_letter_code
_entity_poly.pdbx_strand_id
1 'polypeptide(L)'
;MRDMAEIVLYDVSAKKWYIQRATGDIPPPRTEFFTVGKASSDGKTYEVYVYGGMTNATYDLNYPDELGYLNVYVLSLPAFRWFQTPATTSTPRCSHTCSIIGNRQMISIGGCPPSTLNQFGADYDEWASGIGVLDLSELQWKDHYDAGAALYERAQLVQKYYNQIYAKPAWSDPALATIFGKCPFRLQTQGRNKYQNCVKAAFAGPIHPTTPPTPGPTSPVPPPASSTSPHGGSSHTGAIAGGVVGGVVGLGLIAGLAYFLGTHRSRKTAVSGSLALHLQSQSLLTYTTALQQCRSHRRRWAKRRCLNQVRWRAKLIRWPNYAGYIGSLHQDKDNP
;
A
#
# COMPACT_ATOMS: atom_id res chain seq x y z
N MET A 1 -0.33 5.23 -17.12
CA MET A 1 -0.52 5.02 -15.67
C MET A 1 -1.99 4.75 -15.40
N ARG A 2 -2.31 4.12 -14.27
CA ARG A 2 -3.70 3.84 -13.88
C ARG A 2 -4.33 5.06 -13.20
N ASP A 3 -5.64 5.23 -13.39
CA ASP A 3 -6.44 6.16 -12.61
C ASP A 3 -6.44 5.74 -11.13
N MET A 4 -6.11 6.68 -10.23
CA MET A 4 -6.08 6.46 -8.78
C MET A 4 -7.49 6.32 -8.18
N ALA A 5 -8.54 6.61 -8.95
CA ALA A 5 -9.91 6.28 -8.59
C ALA A 5 -10.15 4.76 -8.55
N GLU A 6 -9.38 3.95 -9.28
CA GLU A 6 -9.57 2.50 -9.29
C GLU A 6 -8.72 1.81 -8.22
N ILE A 7 -9.36 1.41 -7.12
CA ILE A 7 -8.69 0.67 -6.05
C ILE A 7 -8.78 -0.82 -6.35
N VAL A 8 -7.63 -1.46 -6.52
CA VAL A 8 -7.56 -2.90 -6.77
C VAL A 8 -7.18 -3.61 -5.49
N LEU A 9 -8.00 -4.59 -5.14
CA LEU A 9 -7.86 -5.37 -3.92
C LEU A 9 -7.77 -6.84 -4.26
N TYR A 10 -6.90 -7.55 -3.56
CA TYR A 10 -6.84 -9.00 -3.63
C TYR A 10 -7.30 -9.59 -2.31
N ASP A 11 -8.41 -10.32 -2.35
CA ASP A 11 -8.85 -11.12 -1.22
C ASP A 11 -8.06 -12.44 -1.22
N VAL A 12 -7.17 -12.58 -0.23
CA VAL A 12 -6.31 -13.76 -0.07
C VAL A 12 -7.13 -15.02 0.26
N SER A 13 -8.22 -14.88 1.00
CA SER A 13 -9.07 -16.01 1.40
C SER A 13 -9.88 -16.54 0.22
N ALA A 14 -10.52 -15.64 -0.52
CA ALA A 14 -11.30 -15.99 -1.71
C ALA A 14 -10.46 -16.18 -2.98
N LYS A 15 -9.17 -15.81 -2.93
CA LYS A 15 -8.26 -15.75 -4.09
C LYS A 15 -8.85 -14.95 -5.26
N LYS A 16 -9.51 -13.84 -4.94
CA LYS A 16 -10.28 -13.05 -5.91
C LYS A 16 -9.77 -11.62 -5.94
N TRP A 17 -9.60 -11.11 -7.16
CA TRP A 17 -9.36 -9.69 -7.41
C TRP A 17 -10.69 -8.93 -7.45
N TYR A 18 -10.71 -7.77 -6.81
CA TYR A 18 -11.78 -6.80 -6.90
C TYR A 18 -11.22 -5.48 -7.40
N ILE A 19 -12.06 -4.75 -8.13
CA ILE A 19 -11.81 -3.35 -8.47
C ILE A 19 -12.97 -2.57 -7.86
N GLN A 20 -12.67 -1.60 -7.01
CA GLN A 20 -13.65 -0.70 -6.42
C GLN A 20 -13.29 0.72 -6.81
N ARG A 21 -14.25 1.43 -7.40
CA ARG A 21 -14.07 2.85 -7.69
C ARG A 21 -14.17 3.66 -6.40
N ALA A 22 -13.13 4.42 -6.09
CA ALA A 22 -13.08 5.38 -5.00
C ALA A 22 -13.64 6.74 -5.43
N THR A 23 -14.00 7.56 -4.45
CA THR A 23 -14.53 8.91 -4.63
C THR A 23 -13.65 9.95 -3.93
N GLY A 24 -13.95 11.23 -4.11
CA GLY A 24 -13.32 12.31 -3.36
C GLY A 24 -12.16 12.95 -4.08
N ASP A 25 -11.16 13.37 -3.31
CA ASP A 25 -10.05 14.18 -3.81
C ASP A 25 -9.00 13.22 -4.38
N ILE A 26 -9.31 12.66 -5.55
CA ILE A 26 -8.51 11.61 -6.18
C ILE A 26 -7.14 12.20 -6.58
N PRO A 27 -6.02 11.61 -6.16
CA PRO A 27 -4.69 12.09 -6.55
C PRO A 27 -4.45 11.91 -8.06
N PRO A 28 -3.63 12.77 -8.68
CA PRO A 28 -3.16 12.54 -10.04
C PRO A 28 -2.57 11.14 -10.25
N PRO A 29 -2.75 10.53 -11.44
CA PRO A 29 -2.14 9.25 -11.81
C PRO A 29 -0.64 9.27 -11.60
N ARG A 30 -0.09 8.25 -10.93
CA ARG A 30 1.31 8.21 -10.53
C ARG A 30 1.87 6.80 -10.51
N THR A 31 3.19 6.68 -10.66
CA THR A 31 3.98 5.46 -10.39
C THR A 31 5.12 5.79 -9.44
N GLU A 32 5.77 4.77 -8.87
CA GLU A 32 6.94 4.93 -7.97
C GLU A 32 6.68 5.87 -6.78
N PHE A 33 5.42 6.01 -6.42
CA PHE A 33 4.97 6.67 -5.20
C PHE A 33 5.11 5.71 -4.03
N PHE A 34 5.04 6.29 -2.85
CA PHE A 34 5.05 5.51 -1.63
C PHE A 34 3.65 5.28 -1.06
N THR A 35 3.49 4.18 -0.30
CA THR A 35 2.30 3.91 0.52
C THR A 35 2.59 3.37 1.93
N VAL A 36 1.97 3.95 2.97
CA VAL A 36 1.80 3.29 4.30
C VAL A 36 0.33 3.13 4.62
N GLY A 37 0.00 2.24 5.56
CA GLY A 37 -1.34 2.20 6.13
C GLY A 37 -1.35 2.07 7.65
N LYS A 38 -2.43 2.56 8.26
CA LYS A 38 -2.66 2.49 9.70
C LYS A 38 -4.14 2.23 9.98
N ALA A 39 -4.41 1.27 10.85
CA ALA A 39 -5.77 1.01 11.35
C ALA A 39 -6.13 2.02 12.45
N SER A 40 -7.40 2.42 12.51
CA SER A 40 -7.93 3.13 13.67
C SER A 40 -7.82 2.26 14.93
N SER A 41 -7.74 2.89 16.10
CA SER A 41 -7.65 2.20 17.40
C SER A 41 -8.83 1.27 17.66
N ASP A 42 -10.00 1.57 17.11
CA ASP A 42 -11.20 0.72 17.18
C ASP A 42 -11.28 -0.36 16.08
N GLY A 43 -10.30 -0.40 15.16
CA GLY A 43 -10.21 -1.38 14.08
C GLY A 43 -11.30 -1.26 13.00
N LYS A 44 -12.10 -0.19 13.02
CA LYS A 44 -13.25 -0.03 12.10
C LYS A 44 -12.90 0.68 10.81
N THR A 45 -11.81 1.43 10.80
CA THR A 45 -11.28 2.04 9.58
C THR A 45 -9.82 1.72 9.40
N TYR A 46 -9.39 1.86 8.16
CA TYR A 46 -8.00 1.73 7.78
C TYR A 46 -7.67 2.84 6.80
N GLU A 47 -6.68 3.65 7.14
CA GLU A 47 -6.23 4.75 6.31
C GLU A 47 -4.94 4.35 5.59
N VAL A 48 -4.91 4.55 4.27
CA VAL A 48 -3.74 4.35 3.41
C VAL A 48 -3.24 5.71 2.96
N TYR A 49 -2.00 6.03 3.27
CA TYR A 49 -1.35 7.30 2.95
C TYR A 49 -0.48 7.13 1.72
N VAL A 50 -0.56 8.07 0.79
CA VAL A 50 0.16 8.09 -0.47
C VAL A 50 0.94 9.40 -0.59
N TYR A 51 2.21 9.33 -0.97
CA TYR A 51 3.05 10.52 -1.18
C TYR A 51 4.02 10.33 -2.35
N GLY A 52 4.33 11.44 -3.03
CA GLY A 52 5.28 11.50 -4.13
C GLY A 52 4.85 10.67 -5.34
N GLY A 53 5.86 10.17 -6.04
CA GLY A 53 5.73 9.45 -7.31
C GLY A 53 6.05 10.34 -8.50
N MET A 54 5.92 9.74 -9.68
CA MET A 54 6.21 10.38 -10.96
C MET A 54 5.17 10.02 -12.01
N THR A 55 5.20 10.73 -13.13
CA THR A 55 4.37 10.46 -14.28
C THR A 55 5.14 9.88 -15.46
N ASN A 56 5.55 10.75 -16.35
CA ASN A 56 6.44 10.53 -17.48
C ASN A 56 7.35 11.76 -17.58
N ALA A 57 8.48 11.58 -18.25
CA ALA A 57 9.51 12.61 -18.30
C ALA A 57 9.02 13.97 -18.81
N THR A 58 8.21 13.97 -19.87
CA THR A 58 7.71 15.21 -20.47
C THR A 58 6.80 15.98 -19.51
N TYR A 59 5.90 15.29 -18.80
CA TYR A 59 4.96 15.95 -17.92
C TYR A 59 5.64 16.45 -16.64
N ASP A 60 6.42 15.59 -15.97
CA ASP A 60 7.11 15.94 -14.73
C ASP A 60 8.04 17.15 -14.92
N LEU A 61 8.76 17.23 -16.05
CA LEU A 61 9.63 18.37 -16.39
C LEU A 61 8.87 19.67 -16.67
N ASN A 62 7.64 19.58 -17.18
CA ASN A 62 6.81 20.74 -17.48
C ASN A 62 5.99 21.23 -16.29
N TYR A 63 5.81 20.40 -15.26
CA TYR A 63 4.97 20.67 -14.09
C TYR A 63 5.66 20.31 -12.76
N PRO A 64 6.86 20.86 -12.47
CA PRO A 64 7.64 20.48 -11.29
C PRO A 64 6.95 20.82 -9.95
N ASP A 65 6.10 21.85 -9.94
CA ASP A 65 5.43 22.38 -8.75
C ASP A 65 3.97 21.92 -8.62
N GLU A 66 3.56 20.87 -9.35
CA GLU A 66 2.19 20.38 -9.23
C GLU A 66 1.93 19.78 -7.84
N LEU A 67 1.11 20.49 -7.07
CA LEU A 67 0.75 20.14 -5.69
C LEU A 67 0.30 18.68 -5.52
N GLY A 68 -0.30 18.07 -6.53
CA GLY A 68 -0.69 16.67 -6.49
C GLY A 68 0.45 15.71 -6.13
N TYR A 69 1.69 15.98 -6.55
CA TYR A 69 2.84 15.12 -6.22
C TYR A 69 3.56 15.56 -4.93
N LEU A 70 3.32 16.80 -4.51
CA LEU A 70 3.87 17.40 -3.29
C LEU A 70 3.02 17.13 -2.05
N ASN A 71 1.72 16.88 -2.23
CA ASN A 71 0.77 16.60 -1.15
C ASN A 71 0.73 15.11 -0.79
N VAL A 72 0.49 14.84 0.48
CA VAL A 72 0.08 13.52 0.97
C VAL A 72 -1.42 13.36 0.73
N TYR A 73 -1.83 12.19 0.25
CA TYR A 73 -3.23 11.81 0.08
C TYR A 73 -3.58 10.66 1.02
N VAL A 74 -4.82 10.62 1.50
CA VAL A 74 -5.32 9.53 2.35
C VAL A 74 -6.49 8.85 1.67
N LEU A 75 -6.39 7.54 1.43
CA LEU A 75 -7.53 6.69 1.12
C LEU A 75 -8.07 6.08 2.40
N SER A 76 -9.33 6.34 2.71
CA SER A 76 -9.99 5.77 3.88
C SER A 76 -10.89 4.59 3.52
N LEU A 77 -10.70 3.47 4.22
CA LEU A 77 -11.55 2.28 4.17
C LEU A 77 -12.41 2.21 5.44
N PRO A 78 -13.70 1.80 5.37
CA PRO A 78 -14.39 1.23 4.21
C PRO A 78 -15.05 2.25 3.28
N ALA A 79 -14.75 3.55 3.41
CA ALA A 79 -15.43 4.59 2.62
C ALA A 79 -15.01 4.61 1.15
N PHE A 80 -13.89 3.97 0.79
CA PHE A 80 -13.29 4.07 -0.54
C PHE A 80 -13.27 5.52 -1.02
N ARG A 81 -12.74 6.40 -0.16
CA ARG A 81 -12.71 7.83 -0.41
C ARG A 81 -11.30 8.37 -0.20
N TRP A 82 -10.82 9.09 -1.20
CA TRP A 82 -9.60 9.87 -1.15
C TRP A 82 -9.84 11.23 -0.50
N PHE A 83 -8.84 11.68 0.23
CA PHE A 83 -8.74 13.00 0.81
C PHE A 83 -7.37 13.59 0.48
N GLN A 84 -7.35 14.80 -0.06
CA GLN A 84 -6.14 15.58 -0.15
C GLN A 84 -5.85 16.18 1.22
N THR A 85 -4.64 15.99 1.73
CA THR A 85 -4.24 16.53 3.02
C THR A 85 -3.57 17.89 2.88
N PRO A 86 -3.53 18.70 3.96
CA PRO A 86 -2.70 19.90 3.99
C PRO A 86 -1.19 19.59 4.10
N ALA A 87 -0.79 18.33 4.30
CA ALA A 87 0.61 17.95 4.36
C ALA A 87 1.22 18.03 2.97
N THR A 88 1.95 19.11 2.71
CA THR A 88 2.64 19.37 1.45
C THR A 88 4.11 19.67 1.69
N THR A 89 4.92 19.53 0.64
CA THR A 89 6.38 19.71 0.66
C THR A 89 6.77 20.60 -0.52
N SER A 90 7.98 21.15 -0.53
CA SER A 90 8.50 21.92 -1.67
C SER A 90 9.20 21.05 -2.72
N THR A 91 9.64 19.85 -2.33
CA THR A 91 10.52 19.01 -3.16
C THR A 91 9.77 17.75 -3.59
N PRO A 92 9.47 17.57 -4.88
CA PRO A 92 8.84 16.35 -5.36
C PRO A 92 9.85 15.19 -5.33
N ARG A 93 9.39 13.98 -5.07
CA ARG A 93 10.24 12.78 -5.05
C ARG A 93 9.51 11.52 -5.49
N CYS A 94 10.21 10.65 -6.21
CA CYS A 94 9.77 9.29 -6.54
C CYS A 94 10.79 8.26 -6.03
N SER A 95 10.43 6.97 -6.09
CA SER A 95 11.31 5.85 -5.73
C SER A 95 11.91 5.92 -4.32
N HIS A 96 11.21 6.58 -3.39
CA HIS A 96 11.59 6.71 -1.99
C HIS A 96 11.00 5.57 -1.15
N THR A 97 11.61 5.31 0.00
CA THR A 97 11.14 4.28 0.95
C THR A 97 10.48 4.93 2.14
N CYS A 98 9.36 4.40 2.65
CA CYS A 98 8.85 4.85 3.94
C CYS A 98 8.32 3.71 4.81
N SER A 99 8.14 4.02 6.08
CA SER A 99 7.61 3.12 7.09
C SER A 99 6.87 3.89 8.18
N ILE A 100 5.93 3.23 8.87
CA ILE A 100 5.37 3.74 10.12
C ILE A 100 6.42 3.57 11.22
N ILE A 101 6.65 4.62 12.01
CA ILE A 101 7.54 4.61 13.16
C ILE A 101 6.83 5.10 14.42
N GLY A 102 7.13 4.44 15.53
CA GLY A 102 6.46 4.69 16.81
C GLY A 102 4.95 4.54 16.70
N ASN A 103 4.23 5.48 17.32
CA ASN A 103 2.79 5.37 17.49
C ASN A 103 1.98 5.84 16.28
N ARG A 104 2.33 7.02 15.74
CA ARG A 104 1.51 7.75 14.74
C ARG A 104 2.31 8.49 13.67
N GLN A 105 3.62 8.28 13.58
CA GLN A 105 4.45 8.96 12.59
C GLN A 105 4.82 8.02 11.46
N MET A 106 5.07 8.56 10.28
CA MET A 106 5.75 7.85 9.19
C MET A 106 7.07 8.56 8.87
N ILE A 107 8.04 7.82 8.37
CA ILE A 107 9.34 8.33 7.92
C ILE A 107 9.54 8.00 6.46
N SER A 108 9.76 9.01 5.62
CA SER A 108 10.16 8.91 4.21
C SER A 108 11.67 9.10 4.10
N ILE A 109 12.33 8.23 3.33
CA ILE A 109 13.79 8.12 3.23
C ILE A 109 14.20 8.04 1.76
N GLY A 110 15.09 8.94 1.36
CA GLY A 110 15.73 9.01 0.06
C GLY A 110 14.75 9.21 -1.09
N GLY A 111 15.08 8.58 -2.23
CA GLY A 111 14.38 8.74 -3.51
C GLY A 111 15.20 9.56 -4.50
N CYS A 112 14.57 9.96 -5.59
CA CYS A 112 15.14 10.89 -6.57
C CYS A 112 14.08 11.91 -7.03
N PRO A 113 14.50 13.05 -7.59
CA PRO A 113 13.58 13.95 -8.26
C PRO A 113 12.83 13.24 -9.40
N PRO A 114 11.52 13.49 -9.61
CA PRO A 114 10.81 12.97 -10.76
C PRO A 114 11.43 13.50 -12.05
N SER A 115 11.87 12.58 -12.92
CA SER A 115 12.24 12.88 -14.30
C SER A 115 13.24 14.04 -14.50
N THR A 116 14.42 13.95 -13.91
CA THR A 116 15.51 14.93 -14.08
C THR A 116 16.26 14.80 -15.42
N LEU A 117 16.78 15.92 -15.94
CA LEU A 117 17.73 15.95 -17.06
C LEU A 117 19.19 15.89 -16.60
N ASN A 118 19.43 15.91 -15.29
CA ASN A 118 20.76 15.83 -14.72
C ASN A 118 21.34 14.42 -14.91
N GLN A 119 22.67 14.33 -14.85
CA GLN A 119 23.36 13.05 -14.88
C GLN A 119 22.93 12.20 -13.67
N PHE A 120 22.91 10.87 -13.84
CA PHE A 120 22.57 9.96 -12.76
C PHE A 120 23.44 10.22 -11.52
N GLY A 121 22.80 10.50 -10.39
CA GLY A 121 23.48 10.77 -9.11
C GLY A 121 24.01 12.20 -8.95
N ALA A 122 23.74 13.11 -9.90
CA ALA A 122 24.12 14.51 -9.78
C ALA A 122 23.12 15.34 -8.96
N ASP A 123 21.87 14.91 -8.87
CA ASP A 123 20.86 15.58 -8.05
C ASP A 123 21.17 15.42 -6.55
N TYR A 124 21.01 16.53 -5.82
CA TYR A 124 21.12 16.57 -4.36
C TYR A 124 19.72 16.44 -3.74
N ASP A 125 19.59 15.66 -2.66
CA ASP A 125 18.33 15.59 -1.90
C ASP A 125 18.21 16.82 -1.00
N GLU A 126 17.23 17.68 -1.28
CA GLU A 126 16.98 18.91 -0.52
C GLU A 126 16.57 18.65 0.94
N TRP A 127 16.10 17.44 1.26
CA TRP A 127 15.79 17.09 2.63
C TRP A 127 17.06 16.81 3.42
N ALA A 128 17.13 17.36 4.64
CA ALA A 128 18.23 17.08 5.54
C ALA A 128 18.37 15.56 5.77
N SER A 129 19.54 15.00 5.45
CA SER A 129 19.82 13.56 5.49
C SER A 129 18.91 12.70 4.59
N GLY A 130 18.18 13.30 3.65
CA GLY A 130 17.19 12.64 2.82
C GLY A 130 16.02 12.05 3.60
N ILE A 131 15.68 12.62 4.75
CA ILE A 131 14.66 12.09 5.67
C ILE A 131 13.57 13.12 5.90
N GLY A 132 12.32 12.68 5.90
CA GLY A 132 11.18 13.48 6.35
C GLY A 132 10.26 12.67 7.24
N VAL A 133 9.76 13.31 8.28
CA VAL A 133 8.84 12.69 9.25
C VAL A 133 7.48 13.35 9.12
N LEU A 134 6.42 12.56 8.99
CA LEU A 134 5.05 13.05 8.96
C LEU A 134 4.26 12.50 10.15
N ASP A 135 3.60 13.38 10.88
CA ASP A 135 2.58 12.99 11.86
C ASP A 135 1.27 12.65 11.12
N LEU A 136 0.78 11.41 11.24
CA LEU A 136 -0.38 10.91 10.50
C LEU A 136 -1.73 11.36 11.08
N SER A 137 -1.74 11.76 12.35
CA SER A 137 -2.95 12.24 13.04
C SER A 137 -3.14 13.73 12.79
N GLU A 138 -2.05 14.50 12.84
CA GLU A 138 -2.05 15.94 12.57
C GLU A 138 -1.99 16.27 11.08
N LEU A 139 -1.50 15.34 10.25
CA LEU A 139 -1.21 15.54 8.83
C LEU A 139 -0.26 16.72 8.63
N GLN A 140 0.88 16.67 9.34
CA GLN A 140 1.90 17.71 9.33
C GLN A 140 3.28 17.10 9.25
N TRP A 141 4.11 17.61 8.33
CA TRP A 141 5.53 17.28 8.29
C TRP A 141 6.22 17.89 9.52
N LYS A 142 7.17 17.14 10.07
CA LYS A 142 7.92 17.47 11.28
C LYS A 142 9.40 17.37 10.98
N ASP A 143 10.18 18.23 11.62
CA ASP A 143 11.64 18.26 11.46
C ASP A 143 12.37 17.19 12.29
N HIS A 144 11.64 16.48 13.15
CA HIS A 144 12.19 15.43 14.01
C HIS A 144 11.17 14.34 14.30
N TYR A 145 11.67 13.18 14.72
CA TYR A 145 10.87 12.10 15.26
C TYR A 145 10.57 12.36 16.75
N ASP A 146 9.28 12.27 17.12
CA ASP A 146 8.85 12.30 18.51
C ASP A 146 8.57 10.88 19.05
N ALA A 147 9.43 10.38 19.94
CA ALA A 147 9.25 9.08 20.58
C ALA A 147 8.08 9.05 21.60
N GLY A 148 7.71 10.22 22.14
CA GLY A 148 6.61 10.40 23.10
C GLY A 148 5.26 10.68 22.44
N ALA A 149 5.19 10.71 21.10
CA ALA A 149 3.97 11.00 20.36
C ALA A 149 2.82 10.09 20.81
N ALA A 150 1.62 10.66 20.91
CA ALA A 150 0.42 9.94 21.31
C ALA A 150 0.12 8.75 20.38
N LEU A 151 -0.75 7.85 20.85
CA LEU A 151 -1.30 6.79 20.01
C LEU A 151 -1.95 7.38 18.75
N TYR A 152 -1.88 6.63 17.65
CA TYR A 152 -2.52 7.06 16.41
C TYR A 152 -4.01 7.23 16.61
N GLU A 153 -4.47 8.42 16.25
CA GLU A 153 -5.87 8.71 16.00
C GLU A 153 -6.04 9.15 14.55
N ARG A 154 -7.20 8.85 13.98
CA ARG A 154 -7.54 9.26 12.62
C ARG A 154 -7.46 10.78 12.50
N ALA A 155 -6.96 11.30 11.40
CA ALA A 155 -6.92 12.75 11.17
C ALA A 155 -8.32 13.39 11.18
N GLN A 156 -8.40 14.63 11.67
CA GLN A 156 -9.68 15.35 11.85
C GLN A 156 -10.52 15.44 10.58
N LEU A 157 -9.90 15.61 9.41
CA LEU A 157 -10.63 15.68 8.14
C LEU A 157 -11.39 14.38 7.83
N VAL A 158 -10.78 13.22 8.14
CA VAL A 158 -11.38 11.91 7.89
C VAL A 158 -12.41 11.60 8.98
N GLN A 159 -12.13 11.97 10.24
CA GLN A 159 -13.11 11.90 11.34
C GLN A 159 -14.38 12.70 11.01
N LYS A 160 -14.22 13.95 10.56
CA LYS A 160 -15.33 14.83 10.17
C LYS A 160 -16.18 14.20 9.06
N TYR A 161 -15.53 13.67 8.02
CA TYR A 161 -16.24 12.98 6.94
C TYR A 161 -17.11 11.85 7.50
N TYR A 162 -16.53 10.97 8.31
CA TYR A 162 -17.26 9.84 8.87
C TYR A 162 -18.40 10.25 9.83
N ASN A 163 -18.21 11.31 10.61
CA ASN A 163 -19.17 11.75 11.62
C ASN A 163 -20.33 12.57 11.04
N GLN A 164 -20.14 13.22 9.88
CA GLN A 164 -21.09 14.21 9.39
C GLN A 164 -21.55 13.97 7.94
N ILE A 165 -20.67 13.44 7.09
CA ILE A 165 -20.84 13.44 5.63
C ILE A 165 -21.00 12.02 5.05
N TYR A 166 -20.56 11.00 5.80
CA TYR A 166 -20.36 9.63 5.33
C TYR A 166 -21.41 9.16 4.31
N ALA A 167 -20.91 8.82 3.12
CA ALA A 167 -21.69 8.20 2.07
C ALA A 167 -21.22 6.75 1.90
N LYS A 168 -22.16 5.81 1.89
CA LYS A 168 -21.85 4.41 1.59
C LYS A 168 -21.28 4.32 0.16
N PRO A 169 -20.21 3.56 -0.08
CA PRO A 169 -19.70 3.36 -1.44
C PRO A 169 -20.76 2.74 -2.36
N ALA A 170 -20.74 3.18 -3.61
CA ALA A 170 -21.39 2.45 -4.70
C ALA A 170 -20.51 1.23 -5.03
N TRP A 171 -20.92 0.07 -4.53
CA TRP A 171 -20.12 -1.15 -4.62
C TRP A 171 -20.05 -1.67 -6.06
N SER A 172 -18.84 -1.91 -6.54
CA SER A 172 -18.60 -2.50 -7.86
C SER A 172 -18.90 -4.01 -7.89
N ASP A 173 -18.87 -4.67 -6.73
CA ASP A 173 -19.17 -6.09 -6.57
C ASP A 173 -19.97 -6.32 -5.26
N PRO A 174 -21.12 -7.02 -5.29
CA PRO A 174 -21.89 -7.32 -4.08
C PRO A 174 -21.12 -8.09 -3.01
N ALA A 175 -20.21 -9.00 -3.38
CA ALA A 175 -19.39 -9.74 -2.44
C ALA A 175 -18.42 -8.81 -1.69
N LEU A 176 -17.83 -7.83 -2.38
CA LEU A 176 -17.00 -6.81 -1.73
C LEU A 176 -17.81 -5.98 -0.72
N ALA A 177 -19.07 -5.69 -1.05
CA ALA A 177 -19.99 -5.04 -0.12
C ALA A 177 -20.23 -5.86 1.16
N THR A 178 -20.16 -7.19 1.12
CA THR A 178 -20.26 -8.01 2.35
C THR A 178 -19.02 -7.91 3.24
N ILE A 179 -17.85 -7.67 2.64
CA ILE A 179 -16.57 -7.54 3.35
C ILE A 179 -16.47 -6.15 4.00
N PHE A 180 -16.70 -5.09 3.23
CA PHE A 180 -16.48 -3.70 3.65
C PHE A 180 -17.76 -2.92 3.97
N GLY A 181 -18.94 -3.38 3.54
CA GLY A 181 -20.20 -2.63 3.69
C GLY A 181 -20.78 -2.57 5.10
N LYS A 182 -20.05 -3.05 6.12
CA LYS A 182 -20.42 -2.87 7.53
C LYS A 182 -20.30 -1.40 7.89
N CYS A 183 -21.29 -0.86 8.59
CA CYS A 183 -21.22 0.52 9.05
C CYS A 183 -20.05 0.67 10.03
N PRO A 184 -19.11 1.60 9.78
CA PRO A 184 -17.96 1.81 10.66
C PRO A 184 -18.34 2.45 12.01
N PHE A 185 -19.60 2.78 12.28
CA PHE A 185 -20.04 3.34 13.57
C PHE A 185 -21.30 2.67 14.11
N ARG A 186 -21.38 2.56 15.43
CA ARG A 186 -22.61 2.12 16.12
C ARG A 186 -23.54 3.33 16.25
N LEU A 187 -24.77 3.17 15.79
CA LEU A 187 -25.87 4.09 16.10
C LEU A 187 -26.07 4.09 17.62
N GLN A 188 -25.88 5.23 18.29
CA GLN A 188 -26.36 5.38 19.65
C GLN A 188 -27.85 5.70 19.60
N THR A 189 -28.69 4.73 19.95
CA THR A 189 -30.14 4.93 20.13
C THR A 189 -30.38 5.46 21.54
N GLN A 190 -30.52 6.77 21.69
CA GLN A 190 -31.18 7.37 22.84
C GLN A 190 -32.27 8.34 22.37
N GLY A 191 -33.53 7.98 22.66
CA GLY A 191 -34.66 8.90 22.61
C GLY A 191 -35.15 9.28 21.21
N ARG A 192 -36.45 9.55 21.12
CA ARG A 192 -37.12 10.00 19.90
C ARG A 192 -36.42 11.29 19.42
N ASN A 193 -35.81 11.24 18.24
CA ASN A 193 -35.03 12.28 17.55
C ASN A 193 -33.55 12.38 17.96
N LYS A 194 -32.64 11.73 17.18
CA LYS A 194 -31.49 12.36 16.48
C LYS A 194 -30.38 11.37 16.06
N TYR A 195 -29.76 11.70 14.92
CA TYR A 195 -28.51 11.19 14.28
C TYR A 195 -28.46 9.73 13.77
N GLN A 196 -28.78 9.57 12.47
CA GLN A 196 -28.58 8.36 11.69
C GLN A 196 -27.31 8.47 10.82
N ASN A 197 -26.18 7.97 11.30
CA ASN A 197 -25.02 7.75 10.43
C ASN A 197 -25.04 6.29 9.94
N CYS A 198 -24.89 6.15 8.61
CA CYS A 198 -25.17 4.98 7.74
C CYS A 198 -26.62 4.76 7.26
N VAL A 199 -27.66 5.27 7.92
CA VAL A 199 -29.07 5.03 7.47
C VAL A 199 -29.58 6.09 6.48
N LYS A 200 -29.13 7.34 6.57
CA LYS A 200 -29.55 8.40 5.61
C LYS A 200 -29.05 8.16 4.19
N ALA A 201 -27.93 7.46 4.00
CA ALA A 201 -27.40 7.13 2.67
C ALA A 201 -28.15 5.97 1.98
N ALA A 202 -28.96 5.19 2.70
CA ALA A 202 -29.70 4.07 2.14
C ALA A 202 -31.06 4.49 1.52
N PHE A 203 -31.55 5.69 1.80
CA PHE A 203 -32.86 6.17 1.34
C PHE A 203 -32.81 7.43 0.45
N ALA A 204 -31.62 7.96 0.16
CA ALA A 204 -31.43 9.06 -0.79
C ALA A 204 -31.15 8.54 -2.22
N GLY A 205 -31.89 7.52 -2.66
CA GLY A 205 -32.06 7.28 -4.09
C GLY A 205 -32.82 8.46 -4.73
N PRO A 206 -32.68 8.73 -6.03
CA PRO A 206 -33.43 9.81 -6.66
C PRO A 206 -34.92 9.51 -6.54
N ILE A 207 -35.64 10.29 -5.73
CA ILE A 207 -37.09 10.30 -5.75
C ILE A 207 -37.48 11.05 -7.03
N HIS A 208 -37.53 10.32 -8.14
CA HIS A 208 -38.20 10.79 -9.34
C HIS A 208 -39.71 10.61 -9.07
N PRO A 209 -40.53 11.68 -9.02
CA PRO A 209 -41.96 11.52 -8.93
C PRO A 209 -42.44 10.96 -10.28
N THR A 210 -42.80 9.69 -10.31
CA THR A 210 -43.43 9.06 -11.47
C THR A 210 -44.89 9.51 -11.52
N THR A 211 -45.16 10.60 -12.24
CA THR A 211 -46.52 10.93 -12.68
C THR A 211 -46.78 10.21 -14.00
N PRO A 212 -47.89 9.46 -14.17
CA PRO A 212 -48.19 8.79 -15.43
C PRO A 212 -48.62 9.82 -16.51
N PRO A 213 -48.06 9.78 -17.74
CA PRO A 213 -48.56 10.63 -18.81
C PRO A 213 -49.72 9.94 -19.55
N THR A 214 -50.83 10.67 -19.62
CA THR A 214 -51.97 10.44 -20.53
C THR A 214 -51.53 10.58 -21.99
N PRO A 215 -52.10 9.82 -22.96
CA PRO A 215 -51.62 9.84 -24.35
C PRO A 215 -52.15 11.05 -25.12
N GLY A 216 -51.23 11.81 -25.74
CA GLY A 216 -51.53 12.83 -26.76
C GLY A 216 -51.06 12.38 -28.15
N PRO A 217 -51.66 12.91 -29.23
CA PRO A 217 -51.71 12.23 -30.53
C PRO A 217 -50.41 12.33 -31.34
N THR A 218 -50.13 11.23 -32.03
CA THR A 218 -49.11 11.00 -33.05
C THR A 218 -49.24 11.91 -34.26
N SER A 219 -48.10 12.43 -34.73
CA SER A 219 -47.90 12.85 -36.13
C SER A 219 -46.48 12.45 -36.58
N PRO A 220 -46.26 12.02 -37.84
CA PRO A 220 -45.17 11.11 -38.18
C PRO A 220 -43.93 11.80 -38.80
N VAL A 221 -42.75 11.24 -38.51
CA VAL A 221 -41.44 11.62 -39.13
C VAL A 221 -40.77 10.35 -39.69
N PRO A 222 -40.07 10.40 -40.84
CA PRO A 222 -39.73 9.23 -41.69
C PRO A 222 -38.43 8.49 -41.27
N PRO A 223 -38.15 7.30 -41.83
CA PRO A 223 -37.09 6.40 -41.36
C PRO A 223 -35.70 6.73 -41.94
N PRO A 224 -34.59 6.45 -41.21
CA PRO A 224 -33.25 6.42 -41.78
C PRO A 224 -32.84 5.01 -42.21
N ALA A 225 -32.03 4.99 -43.27
CA ALA A 225 -31.62 3.85 -44.05
C ALA A 225 -30.62 2.91 -43.35
N SER A 226 -30.75 1.63 -43.73
CA SER A 226 -29.85 0.51 -43.51
C SER A 226 -28.46 0.71 -44.10
N SER A 227 -27.40 0.28 -43.39
CA SER A 227 -26.15 -0.12 -44.03
C SER A 227 -25.58 -1.39 -43.39
N THR A 228 -25.30 -2.34 -44.27
CA THR A 228 -24.94 -3.73 -44.03
C THR A 228 -23.42 -3.88 -44.14
N SER A 229 -22.79 -4.70 -43.28
CA SER A 229 -21.42 -5.20 -43.47
C SER A 229 -21.33 -6.17 -44.66
N PRO A 230 -20.13 -6.45 -45.19
CA PRO A 230 -19.63 -7.82 -45.05
C PRO A 230 -18.12 -7.99 -44.83
N HIS A 231 -17.78 -9.18 -44.32
CA HIS A 231 -16.46 -9.75 -44.01
C HIS A 231 -15.60 -10.11 -45.24
N GLY A 232 -14.28 -10.16 -45.04
CA GLY A 232 -13.34 -10.88 -45.91
C GLY A 232 -12.00 -11.11 -45.20
N GLY A 233 -11.64 -12.38 -44.96
CA GLY A 233 -10.37 -12.79 -44.35
C GLY A 233 -9.43 -13.47 -45.34
N SER A 234 -8.13 -13.43 -45.06
CA SER A 234 -7.15 -14.42 -45.55
C SER A 234 -5.95 -14.48 -44.61
N SER A 235 -5.46 -15.69 -44.31
CA SER A 235 -4.39 -15.99 -43.35
C SER A 235 -3.07 -16.29 -44.08
N HIS A 236 -1.95 -15.73 -43.59
CA HIS A 236 -0.60 -15.94 -44.13
C HIS A 236 0.16 -17.03 -43.34
N THR A 237 -0.14 -18.29 -43.63
CA THR A 237 0.49 -19.48 -43.01
C THR A 237 2.00 -19.62 -43.33
N GLY A 238 2.52 -18.91 -44.34
CA GLY A 238 3.94 -18.99 -44.75
C GLY A 238 4.93 -18.20 -43.88
N ALA A 239 4.49 -17.18 -43.13
CA ALA A 239 5.38 -16.35 -42.32
C ALA A 239 5.74 -16.97 -40.95
N ILE A 240 4.94 -17.94 -40.50
CA ILE A 240 5.06 -18.54 -39.17
C ILE A 240 6.08 -19.69 -39.14
N ALA A 241 6.31 -20.38 -40.26
CA ALA A 241 7.26 -21.49 -40.31
C ALA A 241 8.74 -21.06 -40.37
N GLY A 242 9.06 -19.87 -40.91
CA GLY A 242 10.44 -19.38 -41.04
C GLY A 242 11.01 -18.77 -39.74
N GLY A 243 10.18 -18.17 -38.90
CA GLY A 243 10.62 -17.48 -37.69
C GLY A 243 11.10 -18.39 -36.56
N VAL A 244 10.53 -19.60 -36.46
CA VAL A 244 10.80 -20.53 -35.35
C VAL A 244 12.21 -21.13 -35.45
N VAL A 245 12.65 -21.47 -36.66
CA VAL A 245 13.99 -22.06 -36.87
C VAL A 245 15.10 -21.02 -36.67
N GLY A 246 14.88 -19.77 -37.12
CA GLY A 246 15.83 -18.67 -36.88
C GLY A 246 15.93 -18.25 -35.41
N GLY A 247 14.81 -18.27 -34.68
CA GLY A 247 14.76 -17.89 -33.27
C GLY A 247 15.53 -18.85 -32.34
N VAL A 248 15.47 -20.16 -32.60
CA VAL A 248 16.16 -21.16 -31.75
C VAL A 248 17.68 -21.08 -31.93
N VAL A 249 18.17 -20.86 -33.16
CA VAL A 249 19.60 -20.67 -33.43
C VAL A 249 20.10 -19.35 -32.83
N GLY A 250 19.32 -18.27 -32.96
CA GLY A 250 19.65 -16.97 -32.37
C GLY A 250 19.72 -17.00 -30.83
N LEU A 251 18.76 -17.64 -30.17
CA LEU A 251 18.77 -17.80 -28.71
C LEU A 251 19.93 -18.66 -28.22
N GLY A 252 20.29 -19.71 -28.97
CA GLY A 252 21.45 -20.56 -28.65
C GLY A 252 22.77 -19.77 -28.67
N LEU A 253 22.96 -18.90 -29.66
CA LEU A 253 24.17 -18.07 -29.78
C LEU A 253 24.24 -17.01 -28.67
N ILE A 254 23.12 -16.38 -28.32
CA ILE A 254 23.06 -15.37 -27.25
C ILE A 254 23.32 -16.01 -25.87
N ALA A 255 22.72 -17.17 -25.60
CA ALA A 255 22.94 -17.91 -24.37
C ALA A 255 24.40 -18.40 -24.25
N GLY A 256 24.98 -18.87 -25.36
CA GLY A 256 26.41 -19.26 -25.42
C GLY A 256 27.35 -18.09 -25.13
N LEU A 257 27.07 -16.91 -25.71
CA LEU A 257 27.87 -15.71 -25.48
C LEU A 257 27.73 -15.20 -24.03
N ALA A 258 26.53 -15.22 -23.47
CA ALA A 258 26.28 -14.86 -22.07
C ALA A 258 27.00 -15.80 -21.09
N TYR A 259 27.00 -17.11 -21.37
CA TYR A 259 27.73 -18.09 -20.57
C TYR A 259 29.25 -17.91 -20.68
N PHE A 260 29.78 -17.65 -21.89
CA PHE A 260 31.21 -17.43 -22.10
C PHE A 260 31.70 -16.13 -21.40
N LEU A 261 30.92 -15.05 -21.47
CA LEU A 261 31.24 -13.79 -20.78
C LEU A 261 31.05 -13.88 -19.26
N GLY A 262 30.06 -14.66 -18.79
CA GLY A 262 29.84 -14.92 -17.37
C GLY A 262 30.94 -15.78 -16.75
N THR A 263 31.41 -16.81 -17.44
CA THR A 263 32.51 -17.67 -16.96
C THR A 263 33.86 -16.95 -16.95
N HIS A 264 34.12 -16.04 -17.90
CA HIS A 264 35.36 -15.26 -17.91
C HIS A 264 35.39 -14.13 -16.86
N ARG A 265 34.22 -13.62 -16.42
CA ARG A 265 34.11 -12.62 -15.35
C ARG A 265 34.04 -13.21 -13.93
N SER A 266 33.80 -14.51 -13.80
CA SER A 266 33.59 -15.16 -12.49
C SER A 266 34.86 -15.44 -11.67
N ARG A 267 36.02 -14.90 -12.06
CA ARG A 267 37.24 -14.96 -11.23
C ARG A 267 37.29 -13.92 -10.09
N LYS A 268 36.21 -13.17 -9.82
CA LYS A 268 36.18 -12.15 -8.74
C LYS A 268 34.89 -12.12 -7.91
N THR A 269 34.33 -13.26 -7.54
CA THR A 269 33.23 -13.33 -6.57
C THR A 269 33.40 -14.50 -5.61
N ALA A 270 34.44 -14.44 -4.77
CA ALA A 270 34.70 -15.40 -3.69
C ALA A 270 34.72 -14.76 -2.28
N VAL A 271 34.10 -13.58 -2.10
CA VAL A 271 34.13 -12.86 -0.80
C VAL A 271 32.77 -12.88 -0.08
N SER A 272 31.63 -12.88 -0.78
CA SER A 272 30.31 -12.88 -0.11
C SER A 272 29.88 -14.23 0.47
N GLY A 273 30.33 -15.35 -0.09
CA GLY A 273 30.02 -16.69 0.43
C GLY A 273 30.76 -17.02 1.73
N SER A 274 31.99 -16.54 1.87
CA SER A 274 32.84 -16.79 3.05
C SER A 274 32.34 -16.03 4.28
N LEU A 275 31.86 -14.80 4.11
CA LEU A 275 31.32 -13.98 5.21
C LEU A 275 29.98 -14.54 5.75
N ALA A 276 29.10 -15.02 4.88
CA ALA A 276 27.83 -15.64 5.29
C ALA A 276 28.04 -16.96 6.05
N LEU A 277 29.00 -17.79 5.61
CA LEU A 277 29.37 -19.02 6.31
C LEU A 277 30.08 -18.72 7.65
N HIS A 278 30.89 -17.67 7.72
CA HIS A 278 31.54 -17.27 8.97
C HIS A 278 30.52 -16.76 10.01
N LEU A 279 29.55 -15.95 9.59
CA LEU A 279 28.46 -15.45 10.46
C LEU A 279 27.52 -16.57 10.94
N GLN A 280 27.24 -17.58 10.10
CA GLN A 280 26.50 -18.77 10.52
C GLN A 280 27.28 -19.64 11.50
N SER A 281 28.61 -19.78 11.35
CA SER A 281 29.42 -20.55 12.30
C SER A 281 29.50 -19.88 13.69
N GLN A 282 29.66 -18.55 13.74
CA GLN A 282 29.79 -17.80 15.00
C GLN A 282 28.46 -17.78 15.80
N SER A 283 27.32 -17.74 15.11
CA SER A 283 25.99 -17.80 15.75
C SER A 283 25.66 -19.18 16.34
N LEU A 284 26.11 -20.26 15.70
CA LEU A 284 25.95 -21.63 16.22
C LEU A 284 26.88 -21.91 17.42
N LEU A 285 28.12 -21.41 17.38
CA LEU A 285 29.07 -21.52 18.51
C LEU A 285 28.58 -20.76 19.75
N THR A 286 28.04 -19.55 19.59
CA THR A 286 27.47 -18.77 20.71
C THR A 286 26.19 -19.38 21.28
N TYR A 287 25.35 -19.99 20.43
CA TYR A 287 24.13 -20.67 20.89
C TYR A 287 24.44 -21.94 21.72
N THR A 288 25.43 -22.73 21.27
CA THR A 288 25.81 -23.97 21.95
C THR A 288 26.50 -23.72 23.29
N THR A 289 27.39 -22.73 23.39
CA THR A 289 27.99 -22.32 24.67
C THR A 289 26.96 -21.79 25.66
N ALA A 290 26.01 -20.96 25.21
CA ALA A 290 24.92 -20.46 26.06
C ALA A 290 24.02 -21.58 26.60
N LEU A 291 23.71 -22.61 25.79
CA LEU A 291 22.97 -23.78 26.26
C LEU A 291 23.76 -24.61 27.27
N GLN A 292 25.08 -24.75 27.07
CA GLN A 292 25.96 -25.50 27.97
C GLN A 292 26.09 -24.80 29.33
N GLN A 293 26.19 -23.47 29.33
CA GLN A 293 26.19 -22.66 30.54
C GLN A 293 24.84 -22.73 31.28
N CYS A 294 23.71 -22.71 30.57
CA CYS A 294 22.41 -22.91 31.24
C CYS A 294 22.28 -24.31 31.86
N ARG A 295 22.92 -25.33 31.28
CA ARG A 295 22.84 -26.72 31.78
C ARG A 295 23.64 -26.97 33.06
N SER A 296 24.61 -26.12 33.39
CA SER A 296 25.46 -26.24 34.59
C SER A 296 24.80 -25.75 35.89
N HIS A 297 23.64 -25.07 35.80
CA HIS A 297 22.88 -24.67 36.99
C HIS A 297 22.35 -25.89 37.78
N ARG A 298 22.71 -25.98 39.06
CA ARG A 298 22.29 -27.07 39.97
C ARG A 298 20.82 -26.98 40.38
N ARG A 299 20.26 -25.77 40.48
CA ARG A 299 18.84 -25.56 40.85
C ARG A 299 17.94 -25.68 39.61
N ARG A 300 16.95 -26.59 39.67
CA ARG A 300 16.07 -26.91 38.54
C ARG A 300 15.30 -25.70 38.00
N TRP A 301 14.84 -24.77 38.84
CA TRP A 301 14.13 -23.57 38.38
C TRP A 301 15.05 -22.65 37.55
N ALA A 302 16.32 -22.50 37.97
CA ALA A 302 17.26 -21.57 37.35
C ALA A 302 17.68 -22.08 35.97
N LYS A 303 17.93 -23.39 35.88
CA LYS A 303 18.17 -24.09 34.62
C LYS A 303 17.00 -23.94 33.64
N ARG A 304 15.75 -24.11 34.10
CA ARG A 304 14.56 -23.95 33.25
C ARG A 304 14.37 -22.51 32.77
N ARG A 305 14.54 -21.51 33.66
CA ARG A 305 14.42 -20.08 33.30
C ARG A 305 15.48 -19.66 32.28
N CYS A 306 16.74 -20.08 32.48
CA CYS A 306 17.84 -19.81 31.56
C CYS A 306 17.62 -20.47 30.18
N LEU A 307 17.25 -21.75 30.14
CA LEU A 307 16.98 -22.46 28.88
C LEU A 307 15.81 -21.84 28.09
N ASN A 308 14.76 -21.39 28.78
CA ASN A 308 13.64 -20.71 28.14
C ASN A 308 14.05 -19.37 27.53
N GLN A 309 14.85 -18.57 28.23
CA GLN A 309 15.39 -17.31 27.72
C GLN A 309 16.26 -17.50 26.46
N VAL A 310 17.19 -18.46 26.48
CA VAL A 310 18.06 -18.75 25.32
C VAL A 310 17.25 -19.25 24.12
N ARG A 311 16.23 -20.08 24.34
CA ARG A 311 15.31 -20.55 23.27
C ARG A 311 14.43 -19.42 22.72
N TRP A 312 14.01 -18.47 23.56
CA TRP A 312 13.20 -17.32 23.16
C TRP A 312 14.01 -16.38 22.24
N ARG A 313 15.24 -16.06 22.64
CA ARG A 313 16.16 -15.23 21.82
C ARG A 313 16.49 -15.88 20.47
N ALA A 314 16.66 -17.19 20.42
CA ALA A 314 16.87 -17.91 19.16
C ALA A 314 15.64 -17.88 18.22
N LYS A 315 14.42 -17.82 18.78
CA LYS A 315 13.19 -17.66 17.98
C LYS A 315 13.03 -16.26 17.41
N LEU A 316 13.42 -15.22 18.16
CA LEU A 316 13.39 -13.83 17.70
C LEU A 316 14.33 -13.58 16.50
N ILE A 317 15.52 -14.19 16.50
CA ILE A 317 16.48 -14.08 15.38
C ILE A 317 15.94 -14.74 14.11
N ARG A 318 15.10 -15.79 14.24
CA ARG A 318 14.57 -16.54 13.10
C ARG A 318 13.29 -15.95 12.51
N TRP A 319 12.60 -15.04 13.22
CA TRP A 319 11.31 -14.45 12.81
C TRP A 319 11.14 -13.01 13.37
N PRO A 320 11.49 -11.95 12.61
CA PRO A 320 11.43 -10.57 13.10
C PRO A 320 10.01 -10.04 13.39
N ASN A 321 8.96 -10.62 12.79
CA ASN A 321 7.62 -10.03 12.75
C ASN A 321 6.63 -10.52 13.83
N TYR A 322 7.07 -11.23 14.88
CA TYR A 322 6.19 -11.78 15.92
C TYR A 322 6.24 -11.06 17.29
N ALA A 323 7.05 -10.01 17.44
CA ALA A 323 7.25 -9.35 18.73
C ALA A 323 6.05 -8.50 19.22
N GLY A 324 5.03 -8.27 18.38
CA GLY A 324 3.93 -7.34 18.68
C GLY A 324 2.72 -7.90 19.45
N TYR A 325 2.64 -9.19 19.76
CA TYR A 325 1.35 -9.80 20.17
C TYR A 325 1.30 -10.48 21.55
N ILE A 326 2.32 -10.36 22.41
CA ILE A 326 2.30 -11.00 23.75
C ILE A 326 2.82 -10.07 24.86
N GLY A 327 2.53 -8.77 24.76
CA GLY A 327 2.83 -7.78 25.80
C GLY A 327 1.73 -7.60 26.86
N SER A 328 0.55 -8.22 26.71
CA SER A 328 -0.65 -7.87 27.49
C SER A 328 -1.20 -8.99 28.40
N LEU A 329 -0.42 -10.03 28.73
CA LEU A 329 -0.91 -11.17 29.52
C LEU A 329 -0.05 -11.55 30.74
N HIS A 330 0.85 -10.68 31.19
CA HIS A 330 1.74 -10.98 32.33
C HIS A 330 1.91 -9.80 33.30
N GLN A 331 0.83 -9.08 33.61
CA GLN A 331 0.85 -8.00 34.60
C GLN A 331 -0.25 -8.10 35.67
N ASP A 332 -0.80 -9.30 35.89
CA ASP A 332 -1.93 -9.46 36.84
C ASP A 332 -1.77 -10.61 37.86
N LYS A 333 -0.54 -11.10 38.07
CA LYS A 333 -0.22 -12.00 39.18
C LYS A 333 1.19 -11.72 39.63
N ASP A 334 1.35 -10.77 40.54
CA ASP A 334 2.39 -10.72 41.58
C ASP A 334 2.20 -9.44 42.41
N ASN A 335 1.35 -9.51 43.45
CA ASN A 335 1.52 -8.71 44.67
C ASN A 335 1.07 -9.61 45.85
N PRO A 336 1.84 -9.69 46.96
CA PRO A 336 1.49 -10.50 48.13
C PRO A 336 0.19 -10.05 48.82
#